data_AF-A0A5Y7WPC8-F1
#
_entry.id   AF-A0A5Y7WPC8-F1
#
_cell.length_a   1.000
_cell.length_b   1.000
_cell.length_c   1.000
_cell.angle_alpha   90.00
_cell.angle_beta   90.00
_cell.angle_gamma   90.00
#
_symmetry.space_group_name_H-M   'P 1'
#
loop_
_entity.id
_entity.type
_entity.pdbx_description
1 polymer ?
#
loop_
_entity_poly.entity_id
_entity_poly.type
_entity_poly.pdbx_seq_one_letter_code
_entity_poly.pdbx_strand_id
1 'polypeptide(L)' 'DWRFNLRSSNTEPVVRLNVESRGDIPLMEARTKEILQLLNS' A
#
# COMPACT_ATOMS: atom_id res chain seq x y z
N ASP A 1 7.63 -11.65 4.76
CA ASP A 1 8.16 -11.40 3.39
C ASP A 1 7.58 -10.20 2.66
N TRP A 2 6.88 -9.29 3.36
CA TRP A 2 6.41 -8.03 2.78
C TRP A 2 6.29 -6.95 3.87
N ARG A 3 6.23 -5.68 3.46
CA ARG A 3 5.97 -4.52 4.33
C ARG A 3 5.22 -3.44 3.56
N PHE A 4 4.62 -2.50 4.28
CA PHE A 4 4.02 -1.31 3.68
C PHE A 4 4.30 -0.06 4.52
N ASN A 5 4.13 1.10 3.89
CA ASN A 5 4.14 2.40 4.55
C ASN A 5 2.95 3.23 4.04
N LEU A 6 2.25 3.86 4.98
CA LEU A 6 1.19 4.82 4.72
C LEU A 6 1.63 6.19 5.24
N ARG A 7 1.53 7.23 4.40
CA ARG A 7 1.87 8.61 4.77
C ARG A 7 0.89 9.60 4.18
N SER A 8 0.56 10.66 4.91
CA SER A 8 -0.10 11.83 4.31
C SER A 8 0.86 12.53 3.36
N SER A 9 0.34 13.04 2.25
CA SER A 9 1.12 13.91 1.36
C SER A 9 1.34 15.27 2.04
N ASN A 10 2.56 15.79 1.92
CA ASN A 10 2.92 17.07 2.55
C ASN A 10 2.39 18.28 1.77
N THR A 11 2.05 18.11 0.49
CA THR A 11 1.70 19.21 -0.42
C THR A 11 0.29 19.08 -1.00
N GLU A 12 -0.38 17.96 -0.81
CA GLU A 12 -1.68 17.65 -1.40
C GLU A 12 -2.56 16.96 -0.35
N PRO A 13 -3.89 17.11 -0.39
CA PRO A 13 -4.80 16.46 0.55
C PRO A 13 -5.05 14.98 0.16
N VAL A 14 -3.98 14.20 0.03
CA VAL A 14 -4.02 12.78 -0.36
C VAL A 14 -3.16 11.94 0.59
N VAL A 15 -3.47 10.65 0.68
CA VAL A 15 -2.66 9.66 1.39
C VAL A 15 -1.90 8.80 0.37
N ARG A 16 -0.63 8.49 0.67
CA ARG A 16 0.25 7.67 -0.17
C ARG A 16 0.50 6.33 0.50
N LEU A 17 0.25 5.25 -0.23
CA LEU A 17 0.53 3.88 0.15
C LEU A 17 1.73 3.36 -0.66
N ASN A 18 2.72 2.79 0.01
CA ASN A 18 3.80 2.01 -0.61
C ASN A 18 3.77 0.59 -0.05
N VAL A 19 3.85 -0.41 -0.91
CA VAL A 19 3.88 -1.83 -0.53
C VAL A 19 5.04 -2.49 -1.25
N GLU A 20 5.78 -3.35 -0.55
CA GLU A 20 6.89 -4.12 -1.14
C GLU A 20 6.95 -5.54 -0.55
N SER A 21 7.45 -6.47 -1.35
CA SER A 21 7.71 -7.86 -0.96
C SER A 21 9.15 -8.25 -1.31
N ARG A 22 9.63 -9.36 -0.72
CA ARG A 22 10.94 -9.94 -1.07
C ARG A 22 10.83 -10.75 -2.36
N GLY A 23 10.72 -10.06 -3.50
CA GLY A 23 10.69 -10.68 -4.84
C GLY A 23 9.39 -11.40 -5.20
N ASP A 24 8.34 -11.27 -4.38
CA ASP A 24 7.05 -11.95 -4.56
C ASP A 24 5.99 -10.96 -5.07
N ILE A 25 5.91 -10.80 -6.39
CA ILE A 25 5.00 -9.85 -7.04
C ILE A 25 3.52 -10.19 -6.74
N PRO A 26 3.06 -11.46 -6.89
CA PRO A 26 1.67 -11.80 -6.58
C PRO A 26 1.27 -11.47 -5.14
N LEU A 27 2.16 -11.71 -4.16
CA LEU A 27 1.92 -11.33 -2.77
C LEU A 27 1.77 -9.81 -2.61
N MET A 28 2.65 -9.03 -3.23
CA MET A 28 2.62 -7.56 -3.14
C MET A 28 1.32 -6.99 -3.73
N GLU A 29 0.88 -7.51 -4.88
CA GLU A 29 -0.37 -7.09 -5.54
C GLU A 29 -1.60 -7.43 -4.70
N ALA A 30 -1.65 -8.66 -4.15
CA ALA A 30 -2.74 -9.09 -3.29
C ALA A 30 -2.89 -8.20 -2.05
N ARG A 31 -1.76 -7.90 -1.37
CA ARG A 31 -1.76 -7.02 -0.19
C ARG A 31 -2.08 -5.57 -0.53
N THR A 32 -1.64 -5.09 -1.69
CA THR A 32 -2.01 -3.75 -2.17
C THR A 32 -3.52 -3.63 -2.34
N LYS A 33 -4.15 -4.61 -3.00
CA LYS A 33 -5.60 -4.62 -3.20
C LYS A 33 -6.38 -4.68 -1.89
N GLU A 34 -5.95 -5.52 -0.95
CA GLU A 34 -6.54 -5.65 0.38
C GLU A 34 -6.52 -4.32 1.14
N ILE A 35 -5.36 -3.64 1.20
CA ILE A 35 -5.23 -2.36 1.91
C ILE A 35 -6.06 -1.27 1.24
N LEU A 36 -6.07 -1.19 -0.09
CA LEU A 36 -6.88 -0.21 -0.81
C LEU A 36 -8.38 -0.41 -0.59
N GLN A 37 -8.84 -1.66 -0.43
CA GLN A 37 -10.24 -1.93 -0.09
C GLN A 37 -10.59 -1.41 1.31
N LEU A 38 -9.70 -1.55 2.29
CA LEU A 38 -9.90 -1.03 3.65
C LEU A 38 -9.87 0.51 3.71
N LEU A 39 -9.13 1.17 2.84
CA LEU A 39 -9.06 2.64 2.80
C LEU A 39 -10.28 3.28 2.11
N ASN A 40 -10.99 2.50 1.29
CA ASN A 40 -12.17 2.96 0.54
C ASN A 40 -13.51 2.51 1.18
N SER A 41 -13.47 1.88 2.36
CA SER A 41 -14.65 1.40 3.09
C SER A 41 -15.24 2.43 4.05
#